data_AF-A0A2A4XG88-F1
#
_entry.id   AF-A0A2A4XG88-F1
#
_cell.length_a   1.000
_cell.length_b   1.000
_cell.length_c   1.000
_cell.angle_alpha   90.00
_cell.angle_beta   90.00
_cell.angle_gamma   90.00
#
_symmetry.space_group_name_H-M   'P 1'
#
loop_
_entity.id
_entity.type
_entity.pdbx_description
1 polymer ?
#
loop_
_entity_poly.entity_id
_entity_poly.type
_entity_poly.pdbx_seq_one_letter_code
_entity_poly.pdbx_strand_id
1 'polypeptide(L)'
;MKNNEAMHYQGASNDAALLESNTRAAGSVFNMDERIHLLASRLSKIVEFDSFAYENETEGVSVSIGSMESHKCSYKIKDGGIYCGEFTLTRNAPFLEEELMIIETAMGSIIHTCHL
;
A
#
# COMPACT_ATOMS: atom_id res chain seq x y z
N MET A 1 1.21 48.19 -32.30
CA MET A 1 1.04 46.95 -33.09
C MET A 1 2.20 46.02 -32.81
N LYS A 2 1.90 44.75 -32.53
CA LYS A 2 2.76 43.68 -31.96
C LYS A 2 2.99 43.91 -30.45
N ASN A 3 2.59 43.02 -29.55
CA ASN A 3 2.99 41.61 -29.52
C ASN A 3 1.86 40.65 -29.10
N ASN A 4 2.01 39.45 -29.64
CA ASN A 4 1.18 38.27 -29.53
C ASN A 4 1.91 37.30 -28.61
N GLU A 5 1.33 36.92 -27.47
CA GLU A 5 1.81 35.77 -26.71
C GLU A 5 0.63 34.83 -26.43
N ALA A 6 0.75 33.65 -27.02
CA ALA A 6 -0.19 32.55 -26.91
C ALA A 6 -0.08 31.92 -25.53
N MET A 7 -1.20 31.86 -24.80
CA MET A 7 -1.35 31.01 -23.62
C MET A 7 -1.51 29.56 -24.09
N HIS A 8 -0.44 28.78 -23.98
CA HIS A 8 -0.44 27.34 -24.22
C HIS A 8 -0.96 26.63 -22.96
N TYR A 9 -2.01 25.83 -23.12
CA TYR A 9 -2.60 24.96 -22.10
C TYR A 9 -1.63 23.86 -21.68
N GLN A 10 -1.54 23.52 -20.38
CA GLN A 10 -1.25 22.15 -19.92
C GLN A 10 -1.48 22.04 -18.40
N GLY A 11 -2.64 21.50 -18.01
CA GLY A 11 -2.98 21.17 -16.63
C GLY A 11 -3.71 19.84 -16.58
N ALA A 12 -3.13 18.81 -17.18
CA ALA A 12 -3.69 17.45 -17.17
C ALA A 12 -2.58 16.42 -17.45
N SER A 13 -1.61 16.22 -16.55
CA SER A 13 -0.64 15.11 -16.68
C SER A 13 0.09 14.69 -15.40
N ASN A 14 -0.40 14.98 -14.20
CA ASN A 14 0.38 14.67 -12.98
C ASN A 14 0.22 13.21 -12.49
N ASP A 15 -0.81 12.48 -12.94
CA ASP A 15 -1.03 11.09 -12.48
C ASP A 15 -0.19 10.05 -13.25
N ALA A 16 0.19 10.36 -14.50
CA ALA A 16 0.97 9.43 -15.33
C ALA A 16 2.46 9.41 -14.95
N ALA A 17 3.03 10.56 -14.57
CA ALA A 17 4.44 10.68 -14.25
C ALA A 17 4.85 9.99 -12.93
N LEU A 18 3.93 9.90 -11.97
CA LEU A 18 4.16 9.25 -10.68
C LEU A 18 4.11 7.71 -10.77
N LEU A 19 3.37 7.19 -11.75
CA LEU A 19 3.29 5.75 -12.02
C LEU A 19 4.49 5.23 -12.84
N GLU A 20 5.05 6.07 -13.72
CA GLU A 20 6.20 5.71 -14.55
C GLU A 20 7.51 5.64 -13.76
N SER A 21 7.64 6.44 -12.69
CA SER A 21 8.75 6.31 -11.72
C SER A 21 8.73 5.01 -10.93
N ASN A 22 7.55 4.38 -10.74
CA ASN A 22 7.41 3.17 -9.95
C ASN A 22 7.71 1.87 -10.71
N THR A 23 7.96 1.92 -12.02
CA THR A 23 8.04 0.71 -12.88
C THR A 23 9.45 0.46 -13.45
N ARG A 24 10.50 1.09 -12.91
CA ARG A 24 11.89 0.92 -13.40
C ARG A 24 12.88 0.34 -12.37
N ALA A 25 12.41 -0.16 -11.23
CA ALA A 25 13.25 -0.72 -10.18
C ALA A 25 12.97 -2.21 -9.93
N ALA A 26 13.05 -3.04 -10.97
CA ALA A 26 13.06 -4.51 -10.84
C ALA A 26 14.41 -5.04 -10.29
N GLY A 27 14.99 -4.35 -9.30
CA GLY A 27 16.30 -4.63 -8.73
C GLY A 27 16.71 -3.69 -7.59
N SER A 28 15.75 -3.05 -6.90
CA SER A 28 16.03 -2.30 -5.67
C SER A 28 15.70 -3.17 -4.46
N VAL A 29 16.62 -3.28 -3.51
CA VAL A 29 16.36 -3.86 -2.19
C VAL A 29 15.40 -2.92 -1.46
N PHE A 30 14.10 -3.09 -1.68
CA PHE A 30 13.10 -2.30 -0.96
C PHE A 30 13.16 -2.69 0.52
N ASN A 31 13.30 -1.70 1.39
CA ASN A 31 13.14 -1.93 2.83
C ASN A 31 11.67 -2.30 3.13
N MET A 32 11.41 -2.85 4.32
CA MET A 32 10.08 -3.35 4.66
C MET A 32 9.02 -2.25 4.57
N ASP A 33 9.33 -1.04 5.04
CA ASP A 33 8.47 0.15 4.97
C ASP A 33 8.00 0.44 3.52
N GLU A 34 8.93 0.53 2.57
CA GLU A 34 8.62 0.77 1.15
C GLU A 34 7.73 -0.33 0.55
N ARG A 35 7.98 -1.58 0.91
CA ARG A 35 7.19 -2.73 0.43
C ARG A 35 5.77 -2.68 0.96
N ILE A 36 5.61 -2.28 2.22
CA ILE A 36 4.32 -2.14 2.88
C ILE A 36 3.53 -0.98 2.25
N HIS A 37 4.16 0.17 2.01
CA HIS A 37 3.54 1.28 1.29
C HIS A 37 3.10 0.90 -0.13
N LEU A 38 3.93 0.13 -0.84
CA LEU A 38 3.60 -0.35 -2.18
C LEU A 38 2.42 -1.33 -2.16
N LEU A 39 2.36 -2.21 -1.16
CA LEU A 39 1.20 -3.11 -0.97
C LEU A 39 -0.06 -2.30 -0.68
N ALA A 40 -0.02 -1.36 0.27
CA ALA A 40 -1.17 -0.53 0.59
C ALA A 40 -1.68 0.22 -0.66
N SER A 41 -0.79 0.81 -1.45
CA SER A 41 -1.13 1.49 -2.70
C SER A 41 -1.73 0.57 -3.77
N ARG A 42 -1.34 -0.71 -3.81
CA ARG A 42 -1.91 -1.70 -4.73
C ARG A 42 -3.26 -2.19 -4.23
N LEU A 43 -3.36 -2.48 -2.94
CA LEU A 43 -4.57 -2.99 -2.32
C LEU A 43 -5.70 -1.95 -2.35
N SER A 44 -5.38 -0.67 -2.18
CA SER A 44 -6.38 0.43 -2.25
C SER A 44 -7.04 0.58 -3.61
N LYS A 45 -6.50 -0.04 -4.66
CA LYS A 45 -7.10 -0.06 -6.01
C LYS A 45 -8.14 -1.16 -6.18
N ILE A 46 -8.23 -2.08 -5.24
CA ILE A 46 -9.05 -3.30 -5.32
C ILE A 46 -10.04 -3.36 -4.15
N VAL A 47 -9.62 -2.92 -2.96
CA VAL A 47 -10.42 -2.90 -1.74
C VAL A 47 -10.36 -1.50 -1.12
N GLU A 48 -11.53 -0.92 -0.83
CA GLU A 48 -11.61 0.36 -0.15
C GLU A 48 -11.34 0.20 1.36
N PHE A 49 -10.49 1.08 1.89
CA PHE A 49 -10.20 1.20 3.32
C PHE A 49 -9.84 2.64 3.69
N ASP A 50 -10.15 3.04 4.92
CA ASP A 50 -9.87 4.38 5.46
C ASP A 50 -8.51 4.43 6.17
N SER A 51 -8.06 3.30 6.73
CA SER A 51 -6.70 3.14 7.25
C SER A 51 -6.06 1.82 6.89
N PHE A 52 -4.73 1.83 6.85
CA PHE A 52 -3.87 0.67 6.72
C PHE A 52 -2.67 0.82 7.65
N ALA A 53 -2.40 -0.19 8.45
CA ALA A 53 -1.27 -0.24 9.36
C ALA A 53 -0.54 -1.59 9.27
N TYR A 54 0.76 -1.55 9.52
CA TYR A 54 1.61 -2.72 9.69
C TYR A 54 2.55 -2.49 10.86
N GLU A 55 2.68 -3.48 11.73
CA GLU A 55 3.58 -3.44 12.87
C GLU A 55 4.39 -4.72 12.96
N ASN A 56 5.71 -4.58 13.10
CA ASN A 56 6.62 -5.65 13.44
C ASN A 56 7.59 -5.14 14.50
N GLU A 57 7.27 -5.43 15.76
CA GLU A 57 8.07 -5.04 16.92
C GLU A 57 9.49 -5.63 16.87
N THR A 58 9.64 -6.86 16.35
CA THR A 58 10.93 -7.56 16.26
C THR A 58 11.92 -6.81 15.39
N GLU A 59 11.44 -6.22 14.29
CA GLU A 59 12.25 -5.46 13.34
C GLU A 59 12.17 -3.94 13.55
N GLY A 60 11.37 -3.48 14.52
CA GLY A 60 11.15 -2.07 14.78
C GLY A 60 10.44 -1.33 13.65
N VAL A 61 9.66 -2.04 12.84
CA VAL A 61 8.93 -1.48 11.69
C VAL A 61 7.50 -1.14 12.12
N SER A 62 7.08 0.09 11.89
CA SER A 62 5.69 0.53 12.10
C SER A 62 5.30 1.47 10.97
N VAL A 63 4.27 1.08 10.23
CA VAL A 63 3.69 1.86 9.13
C VAL A 63 2.23 2.13 9.48
N SER A 64 1.80 3.37 9.33
CA SER A 64 0.40 3.76 9.52
C SER A 64 0.01 4.77 8.46
N ILE A 65 -1.10 4.49 7.77
CA ILE A 65 -1.62 5.26 6.64
C ILE A 65 -3.10 5.51 6.89
N GLY A 66 -3.54 6.77 6.72
CA GLY A 66 -4.94 7.14 6.83
C GLY A 66 -5.42 7.33 8.27
N SER A 67 -6.74 7.22 8.47
CA SER A 67 -7.41 7.51 9.74
C SER A 67 -8.21 6.30 10.22
N MET A 68 -8.05 5.91 11.48
CA MET A 68 -8.72 4.74 12.03
C MET A 68 -10.24 4.92 12.08
N GLU A 69 -10.96 3.88 11.65
CA GLU A 69 -12.41 3.80 11.62
C GLU A 69 -12.95 2.58 12.39
N SER A 70 -14.28 2.53 12.50
CA SER A 70 -15.00 1.60 13.39
C SER A 70 -14.83 0.12 13.04
N HIS A 71 -14.85 -0.24 11.76
CA HIS A 71 -14.74 -1.63 11.33
C HIS A 71 -13.29 -1.97 11.04
N LYS A 72 -12.81 -3.05 11.66
CA LYS A 72 -11.40 -3.44 11.62
C LYS A 72 -11.26 -4.90 11.23
N CYS A 73 -10.28 -5.19 10.38
CA CYS A 73 -9.71 -6.52 10.24
C CYS A 73 -8.21 -6.45 10.58
N SER A 74 -7.73 -7.47 11.29
CA SER A 74 -6.34 -7.57 11.73
C SER A 74 -5.81 -8.97 11.47
N TYR A 75 -4.62 -9.04 10.88
CA TYR A 75 -4.01 -10.29 10.41
C TYR A 75 -2.58 -10.40 10.92
N LYS A 76 -2.35 -11.41 11.76
CA LYS A 76 -1.02 -11.75 12.25
C LYS A 76 -0.33 -12.68 11.27
N ILE A 77 0.86 -12.29 10.89
CA ILE A 77 1.62 -12.99 9.88
C ILE A 77 2.75 -13.78 10.52
N LYS A 78 2.86 -15.04 10.12
CA LYS A 78 3.92 -15.94 10.55
C LYS A 78 4.48 -16.71 9.36
N ASP A 79 5.80 -16.82 9.28
CA ASP A 79 6.49 -17.71 8.35
C ASP A 79 7.31 -18.74 9.13
N GLY A 80 7.12 -20.03 8.85
CA GLY A 80 7.83 -21.10 9.57
C GLY A 80 7.65 -21.08 11.09
N GLY A 81 6.58 -20.45 11.60
CA GLY A 81 6.33 -20.24 13.03
C GLY A 81 6.95 -18.96 13.62
N ILE A 82 7.76 -18.23 12.85
CA ILE A 82 8.35 -16.95 13.21
C ILE A 82 7.33 -15.84 12.95
N TYR A 83 7.16 -14.92 13.89
CA TYR A 83 6.28 -13.77 13.72
C TYR A 83 6.92 -12.72 12.80
N CYS A 84 6.21 -12.36 11.74
CA CYS A 84 6.67 -11.39 10.74
C CYS A 84 5.90 -10.07 10.80
N GLY A 85 5.04 -9.87 11.80
CA GLY A 85 4.25 -8.66 11.99
C GLY A 85 2.74 -8.86 11.90
N GLU A 86 2.01 -7.76 12.05
CA GLU A 86 0.55 -7.70 12.04
C GLU A 86 0.10 -6.57 11.13
N PHE A 87 -0.82 -6.89 10.23
CA PHE A 87 -1.51 -5.90 9.43
C PHE A 87 -2.85 -5.55 10.07
N THR A 88 -3.25 -4.29 9.97
CA THR A 88 -4.57 -3.82 10.38
C THR A 88 -5.15 -2.89 9.32
N LEU A 89 -6.35 -3.19 8.84
CA LEU A 89 -7.11 -2.29 7.99
C LEU A 89 -8.37 -1.86 8.73
N THR A 90 -8.75 -0.60 8.55
CA THR A 90 -10.03 -0.11 9.06
C THR A 90 -10.81 0.63 7.99
N ARG A 91 -12.13 0.60 8.11
CA ARG A 91 -13.03 1.43 7.31
C ARG A 91 -14.36 1.68 8.01
N ASN A 92 -15.16 2.59 7.48
CA ASN A 92 -16.46 2.98 8.04
C ASN A 92 -17.60 1.94 7.89
N ALA A 93 -17.35 0.82 7.20
CA ALA A 93 -18.32 -0.27 6.95
C ALA A 93 -17.67 -1.67 7.10
N PRO A 94 -18.42 -2.74 7.42
CA PRO A 94 -17.86 -4.09 7.51
C PRO A 94 -17.21 -4.55 6.20
N PHE A 95 -16.08 -5.25 6.28
CA PHE A 95 -15.46 -5.94 5.14
C PHE A 95 -16.30 -7.14 4.69
N LEU A 96 -16.47 -7.30 3.38
CA LEU A 96 -17.12 -8.46 2.77
C LEU A 96 -16.15 -9.65 2.71
N GLU A 97 -16.67 -10.87 2.68
CA GLU A 97 -15.86 -12.10 2.65
C GLU A 97 -14.91 -12.15 1.45
N GLU A 98 -15.38 -11.70 0.28
CA GLU A 98 -14.56 -11.60 -0.93
C GLU A 98 -13.39 -10.60 -0.76
N GLU A 99 -13.64 -9.48 -0.08
CA GLU A 99 -12.61 -8.49 0.21
C GLU A 99 -11.58 -9.02 1.21
N LEU A 100 -12.04 -9.74 2.24
CA LEU A 100 -11.15 -10.40 3.21
C LEU A 100 -10.22 -11.41 2.51
N MET A 101 -10.73 -12.22 1.59
CA MET A 101 -9.89 -13.14 0.79
C MET A 101 -8.84 -12.40 -0.04
N ILE A 102 -9.19 -11.26 -0.64
CA ILE A 102 -8.24 -10.44 -1.41
C ILE A 102 -7.16 -9.87 -0.49
N ILE A 103 -7.57 -9.33 0.66
CA ILE A 103 -6.67 -8.78 1.68
C ILE A 103 -5.67 -9.85 2.16
N GLU A 104 -6.16 -11.04 2.53
CA GLU A 104 -5.35 -12.17 2.99
C GLU A 104 -4.35 -12.62 1.93
N THR A 105 -4.80 -12.76 0.68
CA THR A 105 -3.94 -13.14 -0.45
C THR A 105 -2.85 -12.10 -0.70
N ALA A 106 -3.20 -10.81 -0.63
CA ALA A 106 -2.28 -9.72 -0.84
C ALA A 106 -1.21 -9.65 0.26
N MET A 107 -1.60 -9.82 1.53
CA MET A 107 -0.66 -9.87 2.67
C MET A 107 0.30 -11.06 2.59
N GLY A 108 -0.20 -12.24 2.18
CA GLY A 108 0.63 -13.43 1.99
C GLY A 108 1.76 -13.22 0.96
N SER A 109 1.52 -12.40 -0.07
CA SER A 109 2.52 -12.13 -1.12
C SER A 109 3.76 -11.36 -0.61
N ILE A 110 3.62 -10.54 0.44
CA ILE A 110 4.76 -9.84 1.03
C ILE A 110 5.72 -10.82 1.70
N ILE A 111 5.20 -11.85 2.38
CA ILE A 111 6.03 -12.80 3.16
C ILE A 111 7.00 -13.55 2.26
N HIS A 112 6.51 -14.09 1.15
CA HIS A 112 7.36 -14.85 0.22
C HIS A 112 8.49 -14.01 -0.39
N THR A 113 8.34 -12.69 -0.43
CA THR A 113 9.38 -11.78 -0.92
C THR A 113 10.38 -11.39 0.19
N CYS A 114 10.12 -11.71 1.47
CA CYS A 114 11.08 -11.48 2.57
C CYS A 114 12.20 -12.54 2.66
N HIS A 115 12.09 -13.68 1.96
CA HIS A 115 13.06 -14.79 2.03
C HIS A 115 14.03 -14.84 0.84
N LEU A 116 14.70 -13.73 0.52
CA LEU A 116 15.81 -13.70 -0.46
C LEU A 116 17.05 -13.03 0.12
#